data_AF-A0A6J4V4G5-F1
#
_entry.id   AF-A0A6J4V4G5-F1
#
_cell.length_a   1.000
_cell.length_b   1.000
_cell.length_c   1.000
_cell.angle_alpha   90.00
_cell.angle_beta   90.00
_cell.angle_gamma   90.00
#
_symmetry.space_group_name_H-M   'P 1'
#
loop_
_entity.id
_entity.type
_entity.pdbx_description
1 polymer ?
#
loop_
_entity_poly.entity_id
_entity_poly.type
_entity_poly.pdbx_seq_one_letter_code
_entity_poly.pdbx_strand_id
1 'polypeptide(L)' 'MLQWRCLCQRFGDRAMLEREVTAWADRRNATGSAVDWRFTPADARTKLERLYPANEA' A
#
# COMPACT_ATOMS: atom_id res chain seq x y z
N MET A 1 -1.47 -11.45 -3.42
CA MET A 1 -0.64 -11.84 -2.28
C MET A 1 0.58 -10.93 -2.23
N LEU A 2 0.65 -10.01 -1.25
CA LEU A 2 1.92 -9.36 -0.92
C LEU A 2 2.83 -10.47 -0.41
N GLN A 3 3.88 -10.73 -1.17
CA GLN A 3 4.87 -11.75 -0.88
C GLN A 3 5.48 -11.53 0.51
N TRP A 4 5.04 -12.37 1.43
CA TRP A 4 5.65 -12.76 2.70
C TRP A 4 7.19 -12.69 2.70
N ARG A 5 7.84 -12.95 1.55
CA ARG A 5 9.29 -12.96 1.39
C ARG A 5 9.99 -11.60 1.55
N CYS A 6 9.34 -10.46 1.28
CA CYS A 6 9.97 -9.14 1.48
C CYS A 6 9.93 -8.68 2.95
N LEU A 7 9.02 -9.21 3.77
CA LEU A 7 8.80 -8.78 5.16
C LEU A 7 9.18 -9.84 6.21
N CYS A 8 9.65 -11.03 5.79
CA CYS A 8 10.11 -12.07 6.72
C CYS A 8 11.51 -11.87 7.27
N GLN A 9 12.25 -10.87 6.78
CA GLN A 9 13.51 -10.49 7.41
C GLN A 9 13.21 -9.48 8.51
N ARG A 10 13.76 -9.71 9.71
CA ARG A 10 13.70 -8.73 10.79
C ARG A 10 14.60 -7.56 10.38
N PHE A 11 14.00 -6.47 9.90
CA PHE A 11 14.75 -5.25 9.62
C PHE A 11 15.17 -4.64 10.96
N GLY A 12 16.49 -4.63 11.22
CA GLY A 12 17.04 -4.03 12.42
C GLY A 12 17.00 -2.50 12.40
N ASP A 13 16.78 -1.91 11.23
CA ASP A 13 16.81 -0.47 10.99
C ASP A 13 15.64 -0.03 10.09
N ARG A 14 14.99 1.07 10.47
CA ARG A 14 13.83 1.63 9.78
C ARG A 14 14.16 2.16 8.39
N ALA A 15 15.35 2.74 8.19
CA ALA A 15 15.74 3.28 6.90
C ALA A 15 15.96 2.19 5.85
N MET A 16 16.41 1.00 6.28
CA MET A 16 16.51 -0.17 5.40
C MET A 16 15.11 -0.64 4.94
N LEU A 17 14.15 -0.70 5.85
CA LEU A 17 12.77 -1.07 5.52
C LEU A 17 12.15 -0.06 4.53
N GLU A 18 12.32 1.24 4.77
CA GLU A 18 11.77 2.29 3.90
C GLU A 18 12.33 2.20 2.47
N ARG A 19 13.63 1.92 2.33
CA ARG A 19 14.26 1.71 1.02
C ARG A 19 13.70 0.51 0.28
N GLU A 20 13.59 -0.64 0.95
CA GLU A 20 13.05 -1.87 0.34
C GLU A 20 11.58 -1.71 -0.06
N VAL A 21 10.77 -1.07 0.79
CA VAL A 21 9.35 -0.80 0.49
C VAL A 21 9.23 0.15 -0.70
N THR A 22 10.05 1.19 -0.75
CA THR A 22 10.04 2.16 -1.86
C THR A 22 10.43 1.49 -3.17
N ALA A 23 11.54 0.75 -3.20
CA ALA A 23 11.99 0.04 -4.39
C ALA A 23 10.96 -1.00 -4.89
N TRP A 24 10.28 -1.68 -3.95
CA TRP A 24 9.20 -2.60 -4.30
C TRP A 24 7.97 -1.87 -4.85
N ALA A 25 7.56 -0.77 -4.23
CA ALA A 25 6.43 0.03 -4.67
C ALA A 25 6.68 0.61 -6.07
N ASP A 26 7.87 1.15 -6.31
CA ASP A 26 8.28 1.67 -7.62
C ASP A 26 8.25 0.58 -8.69
N ARG A 27 8.83 -0.59 -8.39
CA ARG A 27 8.78 -1.73 -9.32
C ARG A 27 7.34 -2.13 -9.63
N ARG A 28 6.46 -2.20 -8.62
CA ARG A 28 5.05 -2.58 -8.79
C ARG A 28 4.28 -1.53 -9.61
N ASN A 29 4.50 -0.26 -9.34
CA ASN A 29 3.86 0.85 -10.03
C ASN A 29 4.33 0.92 -11.49
N ALA A 30 5.62 0.65 -11.75
CA ALA A 30 6.18 0.56 -13.09
C ALA A 30 5.59 -0.59 -13.92
N THR A 31 5.18 -1.71 -13.28
CA THR A 31 4.51 -2.81 -14.00
C THR A 31 3.11 -2.42 -14.49
N GLY A 32 2.58 -1.26 -14.11
CA GLY A 32 1.33 -0.72 -14.66
C GLY A 32 0.11 -1.60 -14.40
N SER A 33 0.16 -2.46 -13.37
CA SER A 33 -0.97 -3.34 -13.02
C SER A 33 -2.07 -2.46 -12.43
N ALA A 34 -2.88 -1.88 -13.32
CA ALA A 34 -4.04 -1.10 -12.95
C ALA A 34 -4.95 -1.99 -12.12
N VAL A 35 -5.10 -1.66 -10.84
CA VAL A 35 -6.17 -2.21 -10.04
C VAL A 35 -7.45 -1.67 -10.66
N ASP A 36 -8.31 -2.56 -11.13
CA ASP A 36 -9.62 -2.20 -11.66
C ASP A 36 -10.51 -1.75 -10.50
N TRP A 37 -10.36 -0.49 -10.13
CA TRP A 37 -11.08 0.13 -9.04
C TRP A 37 -12.53 0.31 -9.45
N ARG A 38 -13.44 -0.44 -8.80
CA ARG A 38 -14.88 -0.34 -9.04
C ARG A 38 -15.50 0.97 -8.50
N PHE A 39 -14.73 1.76 -7.76
CA PHE A 39 -15.16 3.01 -7.13
C PHE A 39 -14.02 4.02 -7.18
N THR A 40 -14.34 5.31 -7.26
CA THR A 40 -13.34 6.37 -7.08
C THR A 40 -12.84 6.37 -5.63
N PRO A 41 -11.65 6.92 -5.34
CA PRO A 41 -11.16 7.03 -3.96
C PRO A 41 -12.13 7.78 -3.02
N ALA A 42 -12.83 8.77 -3.54
CA ALA A 42 -13.87 9.50 -2.82
C ALA A 42 -15.07 8.59 -2.49
N ASP A 43 -15.59 7.86 -3.49
CA ASP A 43 -16.72 6.94 -3.30
C ASP A 43 -16.37 5.79 -2.35
N ALA A 44 -15.13 5.30 -2.42
CA ALA A 44 -14.64 4.26 -1.53
C ALA A 44 -14.64 4.73 -0.07
N ARG A 45 -14.28 5.99 0.19
CA ARG A 45 -14.27 6.60 1.53
C ARG A 45 -15.68 6.64 2.15
N THR A 46 -16.68 6.99 1.34
CA THR A 46 -18.09 7.00 1.76
C THR A 46 -18.62 5.59 1.97
N LYS A 47 -18.34 4.66 1.04
CA LYS A 47 -18.88 3.30 1.09
C LYS A 47 -18.21 2.42 2.16
N LEU A 48 -16.97 2.73 2.51
CA LEU A 48 -16.16 2.02 3.51
C LEU A 48 -15.89 2.89 4.74
N GLU A 49 -16.79 3.82 5.07
CA GLU A 49 -16.65 4.75 6.21
C GLU A 49 -16.26 4.05 7.53
N ARG A 50 -16.81 2.84 7.74
CA ARG A 50 -16.56 2.03 8.92
C ARG A 50 -15.15 1.43 8.96
N LEU A 51 -14.54 1.19 7.80
CA LEU A 51 -13.19 0.62 7.68
C LEU A 51 -12.10 1.70 7.57
N TYR A 52 -12.46 2.85 7.01
CA TYR A 52 -11.57 4.00 6.87
C TYR A 52 -12.27 5.25 7.39
N PRO A 53 -12.35 5.42 8.73
CA PRO A 53 -12.84 6.66 9.29
C PRO A 53 -12.06 7.81 8.65
N ALA A 54 -12.80 8.81 8.18
CA ALA A 54 -12.20 10.05 7.73
C ALA A 54 -11.59 10.71 8.96
N ASN A 55 -10.33 10.39 9.25
CA ASN A 55 -9.58 11.11 10.26
C ASN A 55 -9.53 12.57 9.79
N GLU A 56 -10.36 13.41 10.41
CA GLU A 56 -10.18 14.86 10.44
C GLU A 56 -8.87 15.15 11.17
N ALA A 57 -8.05 16.00 10.54
CA ALA A 57 -6.87 16.70 11.06
C ALA A 57 -5.67 15.86 11.56
#